data_AF-A0A199UDT7-F1
#
_entry.id   AF-A0A199UDT7-F1
#
_cell.length_a   1.000
_cell.length_b   1.000
_cell.length_c   1.000
_cell.angle_alpha   90.00
_cell.angle_beta   90.00
_cell.angle_gamma   90.00
#
_symmetry.space_group_name_H-M   'P 1'
#
loop_
_entity.id
_entity.type
_entity.pdbx_description
1 polymer ?
#
loop_
_entity_poly.entity_id
_entity_poly.type
_entity_poly.pdbx_seq_one_letter_code
_entity_poly.pdbx_strand_id
1 'polypeptide(L)'
;MNFCNELSALKCVCYGRWIMCGDFNLTRNQNEKMRRSWSSRLMTMFTDLLNTLELIDIPLGNQSFTWSNMQKCPTLAKLDRFLVSTEWDHLLRDKNSKLHMTKEILDEEIMWKTRVRQ
;
A
#
# COMPACT_ATOMS: atom_id res chain seq x y z
N MET A 1 7.01 9.34 -18.85
CA MET A 1 7.52 8.35 -17.89
C MET A 1 6.33 7.83 -17.09
N ASN A 2 6.33 6.56 -16.68
CA ASN A 2 5.24 6.02 -15.87
C ASN A 2 5.67 6.08 -14.39
N PHE A 3 4.79 6.52 -13.49
CA PHE A 3 5.04 6.71 -12.05
C PHE A 3 5.88 5.58 -11.41
N CYS A 4 5.59 4.32 -11.73
CA CYS A 4 6.36 3.18 -11.22
C CYS A 4 7.84 3.18 -11.65
N ASN A 5 8.15 3.63 -12.86
CA ASN A 5 9.53 3.66 -13.36
C ASN A 5 10.37 4.74 -12.65
N GLU A 6 9.75 5.80 -12.17
CA GLU A 6 10.45 6.83 -11.38
C GLU A 6 10.75 6.29 -9.98
N LEU A 7 9.79 5.56 -9.38
CA LEU A 7 9.97 4.93 -8.07
C LEU A 7 11.01 3.81 -8.07
N SER A 8 11.24 3.11 -9.18
CA SER A 8 12.24 2.02 -9.22
C SER A 8 13.66 2.51 -8.95
N ALA A 9 13.95 3.80 -9.20
CA ALA A 9 15.24 4.42 -8.89
C ALA A 9 15.58 4.39 -7.39
N LEU A 10 14.57 4.27 -6.52
CA LEU A 10 14.77 4.17 -5.06
C LEU A 10 15.57 2.93 -4.65
N LYS A 11 15.61 1.88 -5.50
CA LYS A 11 16.43 0.69 -5.23
C LYS A 11 17.91 1.02 -5.04
N CYS A 12 18.40 2.07 -5.69
CA CYS A 12 19.79 2.48 -5.62
C CYS A 12 20.09 3.47 -4.47
N VAL A 13 19.07 3.93 -3.74
CA VAL A 13 19.23 5.00 -2.74
C VAL A 13 18.82 4.52 -1.34
N CYS A 14 17.83 3.64 -1.26
CA CYS A 14 17.34 3.08 0.01
C CYS A 14 18.08 1.78 0.33
N TYR A 15 18.74 1.73 1.48
CA TYR A 15 19.47 0.56 1.98
C TYR A 15 18.94 0.09 3.33
N GLY A 16 18.95 -1.22 3.57
CA GLY A 16 18.52 -1.82 4.83
C GLY A 16 17.01 -1.74 5.02
N ARG A 17 16.57 -1.43 6.25
CA ARG A 17 15.15 -1.37 6.62
C ARG A 17 14.53 -0.03 6.26
N TRP A 18 13.61 -0.02 5.31
CA TRP A 18 12.90 1.20 4.91
C TRP A 18 11.42 0.96 4.62
N ILE A 19 10.66 2.05 4.57
CA ILE A 19 9.21 2.06 4.44
C ILE A 19 8.82 3.06 3.34
N MET A 20 7.80 2.72 2.57
CA MET A 20 7.11 3.60 1.64
C MET A 20 5.62 3.54 1.94
N CYS A 21 4.99 4.69 2.15
CA CYS A 21 3.55 4.77 2.41
C CYS A 21 2.89 5.92 1.66
N GLY A 22 1.58 5.82 1.44
CA GLY A 22 0.78 6.85 0.79
C GLY A 22 -0.23 6.29 -0.21
N ASP A 23 -0.84 7.20 -0.97
CA ASP A 23 -1.80 6.89 -2.03
C ASP A 23 -1.08 6.62 -3.37
N PHE A 24 -1.09 5.36 -3.80
CA PHE A 24 -0.47 4.94 -5.05
C PHE A 24 -1.40 5.08 -6.25
N ASN A 25 -2.71 5.28 -6.04
CA ASN A 25 -3.75 5.22 -7.06
C ASN A 25 -3.71 3.94 -7.93
N LEU A 26 -3.13 2.84 -7.42
CA LEU A 26 -2.94 1.58 -8.12
C LEU A 26 -3.46 0.40 -7.30
N THR A 27 -4.20 -0.47 -7.97
CA THR A 27 -4.63 -1.77 -7.44
C THR A 27 -3.66 -2.86 -7.89
N ARG A 28 -3.25 -3.72 -6.96
CA ARG A 28 -2.42 -4.91 -7.20
C ARG A 28 -3.24 -6.12 -7.63
N ASN A 29 -4.45 -6.27 -7.08
CA ASN A 29 -5.31 -7.42 -7.30
C ASN A 29 -6.73 -7.01 -7.70
N GLN A 30 -7.48 -7.91 -8.35
CA GLN A 30 -8.86 -7.64 -8.77
C GLN A 30 -9.81 -7.42 -7.58
N ASN A 31 -9.59 -8.12 -6.47
CA ASN A 31 -10.39 -7.99 -5.25
C ASN A 31 -10.19 -6.65 -4.52
N GLU A 32 -9.17 -5.87 -4.87
CA GLU A 32 -8.91 -4.55 -4.30
C GLU A 32 -9.76 -3.45 -4.94
N LYS A 33 -10.63 -3.79 -5.90
CA LYS A 33 -11.55 -2.85 -6.53
C LYS A 33 -12.93 -3.46 -6.71
N MET A 34 -13.96 -2.75 -6.28
CA MET A 34 -15.35 -3.17 -6.45
C MET A 34 -16.07 -2.31 -7.49
N ARG A 35 -16.89 -2.94 -8.33
CA ARG A 35 -17.85 -2.29 -9.26
C ARG A 35 -17.26 -1.44 -10.40
N ARG A 36 -15.94 -1.53 -10.64
CA ARG A 36 -15.27 -0.92 -11.81
C ARG A 36 -14.30 -1.89 -12.44
N SER A 37 -14.02 -1.67 -13.73
CA SER A 37 -13.02 -2.45 -14.46
C SER A 37 -11.62 -2.28 -13.85
N TRP A 38 -10.84 -3.35 -14.00
CA TRP A 38 -9.43 -3.43 -13.66
C TRP A 38 -8.56 -3.31 -14.90
N SER A 39 -7.33 -2.85 -14.70
CA SER A 39 -6.29 -2.85 -15.73
C SER A 39 -5.24 -3.88 -15.33
N SER A 40 -5.19 -5.01 -16.04
CA SER A 40 -4.17 -6.04 -15.84
C SER A 40 -2.76 -5.46 -16.00
N ARG A 41 -2.58 -4.58 -16.99
CA ARG A 41 -1.32 -3.86 -17.21
C ARG A 41 -0.88 -3.07 -15.98
N LEU A 42 -1.78 -2.29 -15.38
CA LEU A 42 -1.42 -1.49 -14.19
C LEU A 42 -1.16 -2.38 -12.96
N MET A 43 -1.90 -3.48 -12.81
CA MET A 43 -1.67 -4.47 -11.75
C MET A 43 -0.30 -5.14 -11.88
N THR A 44 0.07 -5.57 -13.10
CA THR A 44 1.37 -6.15 -13.40
C THR A 44 2.48 -5.13 -13.14
N MET A 45 2.34 -3.91 -13.66
CA MET A 45 3.32 -2.85 -13.44
C MET A 45 3.54 -2.51 -11.95
N PHE A 46 2.46 -2.49 -11.17
CA PHE A 46 2.58 -2.25 -9.73
C PHE A 46 3.23 -3.44 -9.01
N THR A 47 2.91 -4.68 -9.42
CA THR A 47 3.55 -5.89 -8.89
C THR A 47 5.04 -5.93 -9.21
N ASP A 48 5.43 -5.59 -10.44
CA ASP A 48 6.82 -5.54 -10.88
C ASP A 48 7.61 -4.48 -10.11
N LEU A 49 7.00 -3.34 -9.79
CA LEU A 49 7.59 -2.31 -8.94
C LEU A 49 7.91 -2.86 -7.54
N LEU A 50 6.93 -3.50 -6.89
CA LEU A 50 7.13 -4.09 -5.56
C LEU A 50 8.25 -5.14 -5.57
N ASN A 51 8.30 -5.96 -6.62
CA ASN A 51 9.36 -6.96 -6.79
C ASN A 51 10.74 -6.28 -6.99
N THR A 52 10.82 -5.25 -7.83
CA THR A 52 12.07 -4.52 -8.11
C THR A 52 12.62 -3.84 -6.86
N LEU A 53 11.74 -3.25 -6.05
CA LEU A 53 12.09 -2.58 -4.81
C LEU A 53 12.23 -3.52 -3.62
N GLU A 54 11.92 -4.82 -3.79
CA GLU A 54 11.87 -5.83 -2.74
C GLU A 54 11.00 -5.36 -1.56
N LEU A 55 9.75 -4.98 -1.88
CA LEU A 55 8.77 -4.45 -0.93
C LEU A 55 7.65 -5.46 -0.63
N ILE A 56 7.27 -5.51 0.64
CA ILE A 56 6.14 -6.28 1.18
C ILE A 56 4.98 -5.31 1.42
N ASP A 57 3.83 -5.57 0.78
CA ASP A 57 2.58 -4.85 1.07
C ASP A 57 1.98 -5.35 2.38
N ILE A 58 1.95 -4.45 3.37
CA ILE A 58 1.42 -4.75 4.70
C ILE A 58 -0.10 -4.50 4.70
N PRO A 59 -0.91 -5.52 5.07
CA PRO A 59 -2.35 -5.36 5.19
C PRO A 59 -2.73 -4.29 6.21
N LEU A 60 -3.71 -3.45 5.88
CA LEU A 60 -4.24 -2.37 6.74
C LEU A 60 -5.24 -2.93 7.77
N GLY A 61 -4.80 -3.92 8.54
CA GLY A 61 -5.65 -4.66 9.47
C GLY A 61 -6.91 -5.22 8.79
N ASN A 62 -8.08 -4.84 9.30
CA ASN A 62 -9.39 -5.31 8.81
C ASN A 62 -9.96 -4.45 7.66
N GLN A 63 -9.22 -3.47 7.15
CA GLN A 63 -9.69 -2.60 6.06
C GLN A 63 -9.31 -3.18 4.70
N SER A 64 -10.31 -3.59 3.91
CA SER A 64 -10.11 -4.09 2.54
C SER A 64 -10.04 -2.98 1.49
N PHE A 65 -10.48 -1.77 1.81
CA PHE A 65 -10.54 -0.61 0.91
C PHE A 65 -10.17 0.66 1.67
N THR A 66 -9.59 1.63 0.97
CA THR A 66 -9.14 2.91 1.54
C THR A 66 -9.81 4.11 0.87
N TRP A 67 -10.51 3.88 -0.25
CA TRP A 67 -11.20 4.90 -1.02
C TRP A 67 -12.61 4.46 -1.42
N SER A 68 -13.54 5.42 -1.44
CA SER A 68 -14.90 5.27 -1.94
C SER A 68 -15.30 6.51 -2.75
N ASN A 69 -16.06 6.33 -3.82
CA ASN A 69 -16.63 7.45 -4.57
C ASN A 69 -17.85 8.10 -3.89
N MET A 70 -18.25 7.64 -2.70
CA MET A 70 -19.35 8.17 -1.87
C MET A 70 -20.73 8.21 -2.56
N GLN A 71 -20.94 7.41 -3.60
CA GLN A 71 -22.24 7.28 -4.25
C GLN A 71 -23.11 6.23 -3.55
N LYS A 72 -24.42 6.25 -3.82
CA LYS A 72 -25.42 5.30 -3.27
C LYS A 72 -25.02 3.83 -3.46
N CYS A 73 -24.40 3.52 -4.60
CA CYS A 73 -23.80 2.23 -4.93
C CYS A 73 -22.28 2.42 -5.08
N PRO A 74 -21.51 2.41 -3.98
CA PRO A 74 -20.16 2.92 -4.02
C PRO A 74 -19.21 2.03 -4.83
N THR A 75 -18.32 2.66 -5.59
CA THR A 75 -17.07 2.02 -6.04
C THR A 75 -16.10 2.08 -4.88
N LEU A 76 -15.53 0.93 -4.50
CA LEU A 76 -14.53 0.84 -3.45
C LEU A 76 -13.18 0.47 -4.07
N ALA A 77 -12.09 1.02 -3.53
CA ALA A 77 -10.74 0.68 -3.96
C ALA A 77 -9.73 0.72 -2.79
N LYS A 78 -8.72 -0.17 -2.80
CA LYS A 78 -7.52 -0.05 -1.97
C LYS A 78 -6.45 0.72 -2.76
N LEU A 79 -6.21 1.97 -2.40
CA LEU A 79 -5.27 2.86 -3.09
C LEU A 79 -4.11 3.27 -2.17
N ASP A 80 -4.38 3.45 -0.88
CA ASP A 80 -3.37 3.70 0.14
C ASP A 80 -2.68 2.39 0.54
N ARG A 81 -1.37 2.43 0.71
CA ARG A 81 -0.57 1.26 1.10
C ARG A 81 0.55 1.64 2.04
N PHE A 82 0.95 0.66 2.85
CA PHE A 82 2.22 0.65 3.56
C PHE A 82 3.05 -0.50 3.01
N LEU A 83 4.19 -0.14 2.45
CA LEU A 83 5.12 -1.03 1.83
C LEU A 83 6.40 -0.99 2.66
N VAL A 84 6.90 -2.14 3.04
CA VAL A 84 8.13 -2.24 3.83
C VAL A 84 9.12 -3.12 3.11
N SER A 85 10.40 -2.80 3.24
CA SER A 85 11.45 -3.58 2.61
C SER A 85 11.51 -5.01 3.16
N THR A 86 11.94 -5.98 2.35
CA THR A 86 11.99 -7.40 2.76
C THR A 86 12.92 -7.67 3.94
N GLU A 87 13.82 -6.75 4.24
CA GLU A 87 14.64 -6.73 5.45
C GLU A 87 13.79 -6.68 6.73
N TRP A 88 12.51 -6.34 6.66
CA TRP A 88 11.56 -6.44 7.77
C TRP A 88 10.92 -7.84 7.93
N ASP A 89 11.11 -8.78 6.99
CA ASP A 89 10.38 -10.07 6.93
C ASP A 89 10.48 -10.88 8.22
N HIS A 90 11.68 -10.96 8.82
CA HIS A 90 11.90 -11.70 10.06
C HIS A 90 11.12 -11.12 11.25
N LEU A 91 10.91 -9.80 11.30
CA LEU A 91 10.10 -9.14 12.32
C LEU A 91 8.59 -9.29 12.04
N LEU A 92 8.21 -9.41 10.78
CA LEU A 92 6.81 -9.52 10.34
C LEU A 92 6.23 -10.94 10.44
N ARG A 93 7.08 -11.96 10.58
CA ARG A 93 6.66 -13.35 10.78
C ARG A 93 5.96 -13.56 12.12
N ASP A 94 6.31 -12.77 13.14
CA ASP A 94 5.54 -12.72 14.37
C ASP A 94 4.27 -11.89 14.16
N LYS A 95 3.12 -12.56 14.30
CA LYS A 95 1.79 -11.94 14.15
C LYS A 95 1.58 -10.79 15.13
N ASN A 96 2.15 -10.86 16.33
CA ASN A 96 2.04 -9.80 17.33
C ASN A 96 2.85 -8.57 16.91
N SER A 97 4.10 -8.78 16.50
CA SER A 97 4.97 -7.73 15.96
C SER A 97 4.39 -7.07 14.71
N LYS A 98 3.82 -7.86 13.79
CA LYS A 98 3.15 -7.35 12.59
C LYS A 98 1.92 -6.49 12.94
N LEU A 99 1.06 -6.97 13.84
CA LEU A 99 -0.12 -6.22 14.27
C LEU A 99 0.26 -4.93 15.01
N HIS A 100 1.28 -4.98 15.87
CA HIS A 100 1.79 -3.82 16.58
C HIS A 100 2.36 -2.76 15.64
N MET A 101 3.26 -3.14 14.72
CA MET A 101 3.76 -2.22 13.70
C MET A 101 2.64 -1.64 12.84
N THR A 102 1.68 -2.46 12.40
CA THR A 102 0.54 -1.93 11.63
C THR A 102 -0.30 -0.96 12.43
N LYS A 103 -0.49 -1.20 13.75
CA LYS A 103 -1.25 -0.30 14.60
C LYS A 103 -0.49 1.00 14.85
N GLU A 104 0.80 0.97 15.17
CA GLU A 104 1.59 2.20 15.36
C GLU A 104 1.62 3.04 14.08
N ILE A 105 1.88 2.40 12.94
CA ILE A 105 1.94 3.06 11.64
C ILE A 105 0.56 3.58 11.20
N LEU A 106 -0.51 2.79 11.39
CA LEU A 106 -1.88 3.22 11.10
C LEU A 106 -2.37 4.25 12.10
N ASP A 107 -1.99 4.22 13.36
CA ASP A 107 -2.37 5.23 14.36
C ASP A 107 -1.73 6.56 13.97
N GLU A 108 -0.47 6.58 13.55
CA GLU A 108 0.20 7.76 12.99
C GLU A 108 -0.49 8.25 11.69
N GLU A 109 -0.82 7.38 10.73
CA GLU A 109 -1.52 7.79 9.49
C GLU A 109 -3.00 8.13 9.64
N ILE A 110 -3.73 7.42 10.52
CA ILE A 110 -5.11 7.74 10.90
C ILE A 110 -5.09 9.10 11.57
N MET A 111 -4.09 9.44 12.40
CA MET A 111 -3.93 10.78 12.94
C MET A 111 -3.78 11.85 11.84
N TRP A 112 -3.04 11.57 10.75
CA TRP A 112 -2.96 12.47 9.59
C TRP A 112 -4.27 12.56 8.78
N LYS A 113 -4.93 11.44 8.50
CA LYS A 113 -6.22 11.41 7.76
C LYS A 113 -7.40 11.98 8.55
N THR A 114 -7.31 11.98 9.88
CA THR A 114 -8.34 12.56 10.77
C THR A 114 -8.13 14.05 10.99
N ARG A 115 -6.88 14.56 10.97
CA ARG A 115 -6.59 16.01 11.07
C ARG A 115 -6.95 16.83 9.82
N VAL A 116 -6.94 16.23 8.64
CA VAL A 116 -7.28 16.93 7.38
C VAL A 116 -8.82 17.03 7.16
N ARG A 117 -9.62 16.53 8.10
CA ARG A 117 -11.09 16.60 8.07
C ARG A 117 -11.70 17.46 9.20
N GLN A 118 -10.92 18.32 9.85
CA GLN A 118 -11.44 19.41 10.69
C GLN A 118 -11.23 20.75 9.99
#